data_AF-A0A356KYE7-F1
#
_entry.id   AF-A0A356KYE7-F1
#
_cell.length_a   1.000
_cell.length_b   1.000
_cell.length_c   1.000
_cell.angle_alpha   90.00
_cell.angle_beta   90.00
_cell.angle_gamma   90.00
#
_symmetry.space_group_name_H-M   'P 1'
#
loop_
_entity.id
_entity.type
_entity.pdbx_description
1 polymer ?
#
loop_
_entity_poly.entity_id
_entity_poly.type
_entity_poly.pdbx_seq_one_letter_code
_entity_poly.pdbx_strand_id
1 'polypeptide(L)'
;MRARFGLGLALFLVFQGLFLLTASGRVNRIADEFEVYLQVESLWERGSLAIPQVPPQLFFGKVGRDGQPYAPYGPGVAFLALPHHALARGTAWALGIEPTQVAAHKEWLAALTSLASSTWAALAVLALFRAALALGASQRRAALVAALLGGATLLWP
;
A
#
# COMPACT_ATOMS: atom_id res chain seq x y z
N MET A 1 -11.87 13.79 25.89
CA MET A 1 -10.82 13.42 24.88
C MET A 1 -10.73 11.92 24.62
N ARG A 2 -10.77 11.04 25.64
CA ARG A 2 -10.68 9.56 25.48
C ARG A 2 -11.68 8.96 24.48
N ALA A 3 -12.95 9.34 24.52
CA ALA A 3 -13.97 8.82 23.60
C ALA A 3 -13.68 9.15 22.11
N ARG A 4 -13.08 10.32 21.84
CA ARG A 4 -12.69 10.72 20.47
C ARG A 4 -11.58 9.82 19.94
N PHE A 5 -10.63 9.44 20.78
CA PHE A 5 -9.52 8.55 20.39
C PHE A 5 -10.03 7.15 20.07
N GLY A 6 -10.92 6.60 20.92
CA GLY A 6 -11.50 5.28 20.73
C GLY A 6 -12.24 5.11 19.40
N LEU A 7 -13.07 6.08 19.01
CA LEU A 7 -13.80 5.99 17.74
C LEU A 7 -12.88 6.10 16.51
N GLY A 8 -11.86 6.97 16.56
CA GLY A 8 -10.89 7.07 15.47
C GLY A 8 -10.12 5.76 15.27
N LEU A 9 -9.64 5.17 16.36
CA LEU A 9 -8.96 3.87 16.32
C LEU A 9 -9.89 2.77 15.80
N ALA A 10 -11.15 2.75 16.24
CA ALA A 10 -12.13 1.78 15.75
C ALA A 10 -12.35 1.92 14.24
N LEU A 11 -12.48 3.14 13.71
CA LEU A 11 -12.58 3.37 12.27
C LEU A 11 -11.35 2.85 11.52
N PHE A 12 -10.15 3.18 12.00
CA PHE A 12 -8.91 2.69 11.39
C PHE A 12 -8.87 1.16 11.37
N LEU A 13 -9.13 0.50 12.50
CA LEU A 13 -9.07 -0.97 12.60
C LEU A 13 -10.13 -1.65 11.75
N VAL A 14 -11.36 -1.12 11.71
CA VAL A 14 -12.43 -1.66 10.85
C VAL A 14 -12.05 -1.58 9.39
N PHE A 15 -11.59 -0.42 8.90
CA PHE A 15 -11.22 -0.26 7.49
C PHE A 15 -9.93 -0.98 7.14
N GLN A 16 -8.92 -0.97 8.01
CA GLN A 16 -7.71 -1.79 7.84
C GLN A 16 -8.08 -3.27 7.72
N GLY A 17 -8.89 -3.80 8.64
CA GLY A 17 -9.33 -5.19 8.61
C GLY A 17 -10.14 -5.51 7.36
N LEU A 18 -11.09 -4.65 6.99
CA LEU A 18 -11.90 -4.80 5.79
C LEU A 18 -11.05 -4.84 4.52
N PHE A 19 -10.16 -3.87 4.34
CA PHE A 19 -9.28 -3.79 3.17
C PHE A 19 -8.32 -4.99 3.09
N LEU A 20 -7.77 -5.44 4.24
CA LEU A 20 -6.96 -6.65 4.27
C LEU A 20 -7.76 -7.91 3.91
N LEU A 21 -8.98 -8.03 4.41
CA LEU A 21 -9.86 -9.19 4.14
C LEU A 21 -10.31 -9.25 2.67
N THR A 22 -10.44 -8.10 2.02
CA THR A 22 -10.82 -8.03 0.60
C THR A 22 -9.63 -7.93 -0.35
N ALA A 23 -8.40 -7.84 0.16
CA ALA A 23 -7.21 -7.89 -0.66
C ALA A 23 -7.11 -9.27 -1.32
N SER A 24 -6.92 -9.30 -2.64
CA SER A 24 -6.93 -10.55 -3.41
C SER A 24 -5.74 -11.48 -3.09
N GLY A 25 -4.70 -10.94 -2.45
CA GLY A 25 -3.41 -11.61 -2.23
C GLY A 25 -2.64 -11.90 -3.52
N ARG A 26 -3.12 -11.43 -4.69
CA ARG A 26 -2.55 -11.75 -6.01
C ARG A 26 -2.07 -10.50 -6.72
N VAL A 27 -0.78 -10.25 -6.57
CA VAL A 27 -0.06 -9.05 -7.03
C VAL A 27 0.59 -9.19 -8.41
N ASN A 28 0.51 -10.37 -9.03
CA ASN A 28 1.10 -10.67 -10.35
C ASN A 28 0.09 -10.63 -11.50
N ARG A 29 -1.13 -10.14 -11.26
CA ARG A 29 -2.23 -10.16 -12.24
C ARG A 29 -2.37 -8.87 -13.02
N ILE A 30 -2.10 -7.74 -12.38
CA ILE A 30 -2.26 -6.42 -12.96
C ILE A 30 -0.89 -5.73 -12.91
N ALA A 31 -0.49 -5.20 -14.07
CA ALA A 31 0.82 -4.58 -14.26
C ALA A 31 1.10 -3.44 -13.26
N ASP A 32 0.04 -2.71 -12.92
CA ASP A 32 0.09 -1.47 -12.16
C ASP A 32 0.47 -1.71 -10.67
N GLU A 33 -0.12 -2.72 -10.02
CA GLU A 33 0.24 -3.16 -8.67
C GLU A 33 1.66 -3.75 -8.62
N PHE A 34 2.04 -4.49 -9.67
CA PHE A 34 3.34 -5.14 -9.72
C PHE A 34 4.48 -4.14 -9.89
N GLU A 35 4.29 -3.08 -10.68
CA GLU A 35 5.30 -2.04 -10.86
C GLU A 35 5.62 -1.27 -9.58
N VAL A 36 4.63 -1.04 -8.71
CA VAL A 36 4.87 -0.43 -7.39
C VAL A 36 5.78 -1.33 -6.55
N TYR A 37 5.50 -2.64 -6.50
CA TYR A 37 6.39 -3.60 -5.83
C TYR A 37 7.80 -3.55 -6.39
N LEU A 38 7.96 -3.58 -7.73
CA LEU A 38 9.28 -3.50 -8.37
C LEU A 38 9.99 -2.18 -8.04
N GLN A 39 9.26 -1.08 -7.95
CA GLN A 39 9.82 0.23 -7.58
C GLN A 39 10.34 0.20 -6.14
N VAL A 40 9.60 -0.41 -5.20
CA VAL A 40 10.01 -0.59 -3.80
C VAL A 40 11.22 -1.51 -3.70
N GLU A 41 11.21 -2.64 -4.40
CA GLU A 41 12.34 -3.59 -4.46
C GLU A 41 13.60 -2.90 -5.00
N SER A 42 13.47 -2.11 -6.05
CA SER A 42 14.58 -1.34 -6.63
C SER A 42 15.13 -0.30 -5.66
N LEU A 43 14.23 0.38 -4.94
CA LEU A 43 14.61 1.37 -3.94
C LEU A 43 15.34 0.72 -2.77
N TRP A 44 14.85 -0.43 -2.31
CA TRP A 44 15.43 -1.19 -1.22
C TRP A 44 16.81 -1.76 -1.58
N GLU A 45 16.92 -2.43 -2.72
CA GLU A 45 18.14 -3.16 -3.12
C GLU A 45 19.21 -2.25 -3.75
N ARG A 46 18.80 -1.20 -4.47
CA ARG A 46 19.70 -0.37 -5.29
C ARG A 46 19.65 1.13 -4.99
N GLY A 47 18.78 1.57 -4.08
CA GLY A 47 18.59 3.00 -3.84
C GLY A 47 18.04 3.77 -5.06
N SER A 48 17.38 3.08 -5.99
CA SER A 48 16.90 3.64 -7.26
C SER A 48 15.43 3.34 -7.49
N LEU A 49 14.72 4.25 -8.13
CA LEU A 49 13.30 4.08 -8.50
C LEU A 49 13.13 3.47 -9.90
N ALA A 50 14.23 3.26 -10.63
CA ALA A 50 14.20 2.58 -11.91
C ALA A 50 13.86 1.10 -11.71
N ILE A 51 12.98 0.58 -12.57
CA ILE A 51 12.46 -0.79 -12.54
C ILE A 51 12.90 -1.61 -13.77
N PRO A 52 14.22 -1.73 -14.07
CA PRO A 52 14.71 -2.45 -15.26
C PRO A 52 14.30 -3.93 -15.30
N GLN A 53 13.88 -4.49 -14.16
CA GLN A 53 13.40 -5.87 -14.05
C GLN A 53 11.93 -6.06 -14.46
N VAL A 54 11.20 -4.99 -14.81
CA VAL A 54 9.81 -5.10 -15.28
C VAL A 54 9.77 -5.81 -16.64
N PRO A 55 8.94 -6.85 -16.83
CA PRO A 55 8.77 -7.47 -18.14
C PRO A 55 8.20 -6.46 -19.15
N PRO A 56 8.73 -6.35 -20.38
CA PRO A 56 8.28 -5.35 -21.35
C PRO A 56 6.77 -5.40 -21.63
N GLN A 57 6.17 -6.59 -21.63
CA GLN A 57 4.74 -6.81 -21.83
C GLN A 57 3.86 -6.37 -20.64
N LEU A 58 4.46 -6.13 -19.48
CA LEU A 58 3.80 -5.63 -18.27
C LEU A 58 4.19 -4.18 -17.98
N PHE A 59 5.00 -3.53 -18.82
CA PHE A 59 5.46 -2.18 -18.58
C PHE A 59 4.39 -1.15 -18.97
N PHE A 60 3.85 -0.47 -17.97
CA PHE A 60 2.84 0.60 -18.08
C PHE A 60 3.42 2.00 -17.74
N GLY A 61 4.69 2.03 -17.33
CA GLY A 61 5.41 3.25 -16.98
C GLY A 61 5.95 4.08 -18.15
N LYS A 62 7.01 4.84 -17.87
CA LYS A 62 7.71 5.69 -18.85
C LYS A 62 9.22 5.49 -18.77
N VAL A 63 9.88 5.56 -19.92
CA VAL A 63 11.34 5.59 -19.97
C VAL A 63 11.82 7.01 -19.69
N GLY A 64 12.73 7.15 -18.73
CA GLY A 64 13.33 8.42 -18.34
C GLY A 64 14.32 8.94 -19.39
N ARG A 65 14.77 10.19 -19.20
CA ARG A 65 15.81 10.80 -20.06
C ARG A 65 17.17 10.08 -19.96
N ASP A 66 17.36 9.32 -18.91
CA ASP A 66 18.51 8.46 -18.63
C ASP A 66 18.38 7.05 -19.25
N GLY A 67 17.28 6.79 -19.98
CA GLY A 67 17.02 5.50 -20.63
C GLY A 67 16.49 4.41 -19.69
N GLN A 68 16.22 4.72 -18.42
CA GLN A 68 15.73 3.73 -17.46
C GLN A 68 14.19 3.68 -17.44
N PRO A 69 13.58 2.49 -17.24
CA PRO A 69 12.13 2.39 -17.08
C PRO A 69 11.70 2.79 -15.66
N TYR A 70 10.66 3.62 -15.56
CA TYR A 70 10.08 4.07 -14.31
C TYR A 70 8.59 3.79 -14.28
N ALA A 71 8.07 3.29 -13.15
CA ALA A 71 6.65 3.16 -12.91
C ALA A 71 5.92 4.52 -13.09
N PRO A 72 4.63 4.55 -13.47
CA PRO A 72 3.87 5.79 -13.67
C PRO A 72 3.49 6.47 -12.33
N TYR A 73 4.11 6.05 -11.23
CA TYR A 73 3.86 6.53 -9.88
C TYR A 73 5.02 7.39 -9.38
N GLY A 74 4.66 8.42 -8.63
CA GLY A 74 5.63 9.27 -7.97
C GLY A 74 6.44 8.51 -6.90
N PRO A 75 7.64 9.01 -6.56
CA PRO A 75 8.55 8.36 -5.62
C PRO A 75 7.92 8.04 -4.26
N GLY A 76 6.99 8.89 -3.81
CA GLY A 76 6.34 8.77 -2.51
C GLY A 76 5.65 7.42 -2.30
N VAL A 77 5.08 6.81 -3.35
CA VAL A 77 4.41 5.51 -3.22
C VAL A 77 5.41 4.43 -2.77
N ALA A 78 6.60 4.39 -3.39
CA ALA A 78 7.63 3.43 -3.01
C ALA A 78 8.13 3.64 -1.57
N PHE A 79 8.40 4.90 -1.18
CA PHE A 79 8.84 5.21 0.18
C PHE A 79 7.81 4.80 1.24
N LEU A 80 6.54 5.06 0.97
CA LEU A 80 5.44 4.74 1.89
C LEU A 80 5.19 3.23 2.02
N ALA A 81 5.64 2.43 1.06
CA ALA A 81 5.53 0.97 1.08
C ALA A 81 6.78 0.25 1.66
N LEU A 82 7.90 0.96 1.89
CA LEU A 82 9.11 0.39 2.49
C LEU A 82 8.87 -0.32 3.84
N PRO A 83 8.05 0.20 4.78
CA PRO A 83 7.81 -0.49 6.04
C PRO A 83 7.17 -1.87 5.84
N HIS A 84 6.19 -1.97 4.94
CA HIS A 84 5.54 -3.23 4.59
C HIS A 84 6.48 -4.17 3.85
N HIS A 85 7.35 -3.65 2.99
CA HIS A 85 8.39 -4.44 2.34
C HIS A 85 9.40 -5.01 3.32
N ALA A 86 9.83 -4.22 4.32
CA ALA A 86 10.70 -4.69 5.39
C ALA A 86 10.04 -5.81 6.21
N LEU A 87 8.75 -5.66 6.54
CA LEU A 87 7.96 -6.71 7.19
C LEU A 87 7.88 -7.96 6.31
N ALA A 88 7.70 -7.80 5.00
CA ALA A 88 7.65 -8.91 4.06
C ALA A 88 8.95 -9.72 4.03
N ARG A 89 10.10 -9.05 4.01
CA ARG A 89 11.41 -9.72 4.09
C ARG A 89 11.61 -10.41 5.44
N GLY A 90 11.22 -9.74 6.53
CA GLY A 90 11.32 -10.30 7.88
C GLY A 90 10.48 -11.56 8.07
N THR A 91 9.24 -11.58 7.53
CA THR A 91 8.37 -12.76 7.60
C THR A 91 8.82 -13.86 6.65
N ALA A 92 9.31 -13.52 5.44
CA ALA A 92 9.91 -14.50 4.54
C ALA A 92 11.07 -15.23 5.22
N TRP A 93 11.97 -14.47 5.87
CA TRP A 93 13.07 -15.03 6.64
C TRP A 93 12.58 -15.92 7.80
N ALA A 94 11.63 -15.44 8.60
CA ALA A 94 11.11 -16.19 9.74
C ALA A 94 10.39 -17.49 9.36
N LEU A 95 9.80 -17.54 8.16
CA LEU A 95 9.09 -18.69 7.61
C LEU A 95 9.97 -19.61 6.75
N GLY A 96 11.25 -19.28 6.56
CA GLY A 96 12.17 -20.04 5.71
C GLY A 96 11.83 -19.98 4.22
N ILE A 97 11.20 -18.89 3.76
CA ILE A 97 10.93 -18.64 2.34
C ILE A 97 12.20 -18.13 1.68
N GLU A 98 13.01 -19.06 1.19
CA GLU A 98 14.34 -18.78 0.66
C GLU A 98 14.29 -17.99 -0.66
N PRO A 99 15.23 -17.06 -0.91
CA PRO A 99 15.33 -16.36 -2.20
C PRO A 99 15.52 -17.28 -3.41
N THR A 100 16.03 -18.50 -3.19
CA THR A 100 16.15 -19.54 -4.22
C THR A 100 14.79 -20.05 -4.71
N GLN A 101 13.73 -19.92 -3.90
CA GLN A 101 12.35 -20.22 -4.26
C GLN A 101 11.73 -19.00 -4.96
N VAL A 102 12.31 -18.60 -6.10
CA VAL A 102 12.07 -17.29 -6.74
C VAL A 102 10.59 -16.91 -6.85
N ALA A 103 9.72 -17.85 -7.27
CA ALA A 103 8.29 -17.61 -7.39
C ALA A 103 7.63 -17.32 -6.03
N ALA A 104 7.79 -18.23 -5.06
CA ALA A 104 7.20 -18.09 -3.73
C ALA A 104 7.74 -16.85 -2.99
N HIS A 105 9.04 -16.60 -3.10
CA HIS A 105 9.67 -15.45 -2.47
C HIS A 105 9.13 -14.13 -3.06
N LYS A 106 9.08 -14.00 -4.40
CA LYS A 106 8.54 -12.80 -5.04
C LYS A 106 7.07 -12.60 -4.76
N GLU A 107 6.26 -13.65 -4.83
CA GLU A 107 4.82 -13.56 -4.52
C GLU A 107 4.59 -13.13 -3.08
N TRP A 108 5.35 -13.68 -2.13
CA TRP A 108 5.26 -13.30 -0.71
C TRP A 108 5.65 -11.83 -0.49
N LEU A 109 6.80 -11.41 -1.03
CA LEU A 109 7.26 -10.04 -0.89
C LEU A 109 6.29 -9.05 -1.52
N ALA A 110 5.86 -9.32 -2.75
CA ALA A 110 4.93 -8.45 -3.45
C ALA A 110 3.59 -8.38 -2.71
N ALA A 111 3.03 -9.51 -2.25
CA ALA A 111 1.73 -9.53 -1.59
C ALA A 111 1.73 -8.68 -0.32
N LEU A 112 2.73 -8.88 0.56
CA LEU A 112 2.83 -8.12 1.81
C LEU A 112 3.22 -6.66 1.58
N THR A 113 4.07 -6.36 0.59
CA THR A 113 4.40 -4.97 0.23
C THR A 113 3.15 -4.22 -0.21
N SER A 114 2.31 -4.84 -1.04
CA SER A 114 1.09 -4.22 -1.55
C SER A 114 0.03 -3.97 -0.48
N LEU A 115 0.06 -4.65 0.67
CA LEU A 115 -0.80 -4.31 1.81
C LEU A 115 -0.57 -2.89 2.36
N ALA A 116 0.51 -2.24 1.95
CA ALA A 116 0.71 -0.82 2.22
C ALA A 116 -0.48 0.02 1.74
N SER A 117 -1.04 -0.26 0.57
CA SER A 117 -2.21 0.48 0.04
C SER A 117 -3.39 0.40 1.01
N SER A 118 -3.67 -0.78 1.57
CA SER A 118 -4.71 -0.99 2.57
C SER A 118 -4.49 -0.17 3.83
N THR A 119 -3.23 -0.10 4.31
CA THR A 119 -2.88 0.72 5.47
C THR A 119 -3.03 2.21 5.20
N TRP A 120 -2.54 2.69 4.06
CA TRP A 120 -2.65 4.10 3.71
C TRP A 120 -4.10 4.53 3.44
N ALA A 121 -4.92 3.67 2.85
CA ALA A 121 -6.34 3.89 2.69
C ALA A 121 -7.06 4.00 4.05
N ALA A 122 -6.78 3.08 4.99
CA ALA A 122 -7.34 3.14 6.34
C ALA A 122 -6.87 4.40 7.12
N LEU A 123 -5.61 4.80 6.94
CA LEU A 123 -5.09 6.05 7.50
C LEU A 123 -5.75 7.28 6.88
N ALA A 124 -6.08 7.27 5.58
CA ALA A 124 -6.82 8.35 4.94
C ALA A 124 -8.24 8.51 5.51
N VAL A 125 -8.92 7.40 5.81
CA VAL A 125 -10.22 7.41 6.52
C VAL A 125 -10.08 8.07 7.90
N LEU A 126 -9.07 7.66 8.68
CA LEU A 126 -8.79 8.26 9.99
C LEU A 126 -8.44 9.74 9.87
N ALA A 127 -7.63 10.13 8.89
CA ALA A 127 -7.24 11.50 8.63
C ALA A 127 -8.44 12.38 8.31
N LEU A 128 -9.36 11.90 7.46
CA LEU A 128 -10.59 12.63 7.14
C LEU A 128 -11.50 12.77 8.37
N PHE A 129 -11.62 11.72 9.19
CA PHE A 129 -12.33 11.81 10.47
C PHE A 129 -11.75 12.91 11.36
N ARG A 130 -10.42 12.97 11.50
CA ARG A 130 -9.73 14.00 12.29
C ARG A 130 -9.92 15.40 11.70
N ALA A 131 -9.82 15.54 10.38
CA ALA A 131 -10.00 16.81 9.69
C ALA A 131 -11.43 17.34 9.87
N ALA A 132 -12.45 16.49 9.70
CA ALA A 132 -13.84 16.89 9.92
C ALA A 132 -14.10 17.35 11.36
N LEU A 133 -13.51 16.67 12.36
CA LEU A 133 -13.57 17.13 13.76
C LEU A 133 -12.88 18.49 13.96
N ALA A 134 -11.71 18.70 13.34
CA ALA A 134 -10.98 19.96 13.43
C ALA A 134 -11.76 21.13 12.79
N LEU A 135 -12.57 20.85 11.78
CA LEU A 135 -13.48 21.81 11.14
C LEU A 135 -14.80 22.03 11.92
N GLY A 136 -14.95 21.44 13.11
CA GLY A 136 -16.11 21.65 13.97
C GLY A 136 -17.29 20.70 13.73
N ALA A 137 -17.12 19.65 12.91
CA ALA A 137 -18.16 18.64 12.76
C ALA A 137 -18.41 17.87 14.07
N SER A 138 -19.65 17.45 14.29
CA SER A 138 -19.96 16.50 15.37
C SER A 138 -19.30 15.14 15.08
N GLN A 139 -19.00 14.36 16.12
CA GLN A 139 -18.37 13.03 15.97
C GLN A 139 -19.14 12.12 15.01
N ARG A 140 -20.48 12.13 15.10
CA ARG A 140 -21.35 11.33 14.24
C ARG A 140 -21.20 11.73 12.77
N ARG A 141 -21.19 13.03 12.46
CA ARG A 141 -21.02 13.52 11.07
C ARG A 141 -19.63 13.22 10.56
N ALA A 142 -18.59 13.48 11.36
CA ALA A 142 -17.21 13.16 11.01
C ALA A 142 -17.03 11.66 10.71
N ALA A 143 -17.58 10.79 11.56
CA ALA A 143 -17.50 9.35 11.36
C ALA A 143 -18.26 8.88 10.12
N LEU A 144 -19.45 9.45 9.86
CA LEU A 144 -20.22 9.14 8.67
C LEU A 144 -19.47 9.52 7.39
N VAL A 145 -18.92 10.74 7.31
CA VAL A 145 -18.16 11.19 6.13
C VAL A 145 -16.91 10.33 5.91
N ALA A 146 -16.18 10.00 6.97
CA ALA A 146 -15.02 9.11 6.90
C ALA A 146 -15.41 7.69 6.45
N ALA A 147 -16.51 7.15 6.97
CA ALA A 147 -17.02 5.84 6.57
C ALA A 147 -17.50 5.82 5.11
N LEU A 148 -18.11 6.90 4.62
CA LEU A 148 -18.48 7.05 3.22
C LEU A 148 -17.24 7.06 2.33
N LEU A 149 -16.18 7.78 2.70
CA LEU A 149 -14.91 7.73 1.99
C LEU A 149 -14.38 6.29 1.89
N GLY A 150 -14.27 5.59 3.03
CA GLY A 150 -13.69 4.24 3.06
C GLY A 150 -14.56 3.16 2.42
N GLY A 151 -15.89 3.29 2.48
CA GLY A 151 -16.83 2.23 2.09
C GLY A 151 -17.59 2.47 0.79
N ALA A 152 -17.58 3.68 0.24
CA ALA A 152 -18.41 4.06 -0.90
C ALA A 152 -17.67 4.90 -1.96
N THR A 153 -16.34 4.85 -2.01
CA THR A 153 -15.54 5.59 -3.00
C THR A 153 -14.44 4.73 -3.62
N LEU A 154 -13.74 5.33 -4.60
CA LEU A 154 -12.55 4.77 -5.26
C LEU A 154 -11.31 4.69 -4.34
N LEU A 155 -11.40 5.07 -3.06
CA LEU A 155 -10.33 4.84 -2.10
C LEU A 155 -10.10 3.33 -1.83
N TRP A 156 -11.08 2.49 -2.19
CA TRP A 156 -10.98 1.05 -2.01
C TRP A 156 -9.72 0.48 -2.70
N PRO A 157 -8.79 -0.12 -1.93
CA PRO A 157 -7.51 -0.60 -2.42
C PRO A 157 -7.58 -1.99 -3.03
#